data_AF-A0A1E3NP85-F1
#
_entry.id   AF-A0A1E3NP85-F1
#
_cell.length_a   1.000
_cell.length_b   1.000
_cell.length_c   1.000
_cell.angle_alpha   90.00
_cell.angle_beta   90.00
_cell.angle_gamma   90.00
#
_symmetry.space_group_name_H-M   'P 1'
#
loop_
_entity.id
_entity.type
_entity.pdbx_description
1 polymer ?
#
loop_
_entity_poly.entity_id
_entity_poly.type
_entity_poly.pdbx_seq_one_letter_code
_entity_poly.pdbx_strand_id
1 'polypeptide(L)'
;MWENKLVKASQSIVRCFSLSSRKCLFDKSPPKIPMISPLLNHRMLGKSHFMSTVDEETIIELLQNISEIPVSVSEVKYVNFADLPHSKRLPTLPKDLSEKSIVDYVNKLVQYRYPRSFTNQIGEALLEIVLSSPELLTKKHYLSIILFYHFHTNHKVGLQVLNLMIANTQIRQDIDFDNVLMSPTVRPPVYRQIIERLDTLKGKDFAANTNTWYYLFNVFKNPEPKIKMLELMGEYKVSLKPVLGSLSPIIEYFTPEQLTDLYQSEGCFLENGEIDPVLVNQLVACYLKDSRVDEVWSMIQNNSDLEKFITPGLFVVFANHFLKNNQLAFAIAFADYLQKNYKVKTTPILTSMILNVYLKDCPFFDRWLSLVRIFMPGVKRYHVFLNTKTISNLNDYCSLYKISNDFDVMEGQDFTTMKAIYSDLVWNDKPTFELSENSPDFIKTAKFIGQSQ
;
A
#
# COMPACT_ATOMS: atom_id res chain seq x y z
N MET A 1 6.19 48.15 -26.64
CA MET A 1 4.89 48.75 -26.24
C MET A 1 4.32 48.02 -25.02
N TRP A 2 5.16 47.83 -23.99
CA TRP A 2 5.00 46.88 -22.88
C TRP A 2 5.31 47.53 -21.52
N GLU A 3 5.30 48.86 -21.42
CA GLU A 3 5.90 49.57 -20.27
C GLU A 3 4.99 50.53 -19.49
N ASN A 4 3.68 50.63 -19.77
CA ASN A 4 2.83 51.65 -19.13
C ASN A 4 1.64 51.10 -18.31
N LYS A 5 1.81 49.96 -17.64
CA LYS A 5 0.85 49.46 -16.63
C LYS A 5 1.50 48.97 -15.32
N LEU A 6 2.72 49.42 -15.01
CA LEU A 6 3.47 49.04 -13.80
C LEU A 6 3.52 50.11 -12.69
N VAL A 7 2.65 51.14 -12.72
CA VAL A 7 2.72 52.28 -11.78
C VAL A 7 1.50 52.41 -10.84
N LYS A 8 0.61 51.42 -10.74
CA LYS A 8 -0.53 51.48 -9.79
C LYS A 8 -0.84 50.17 -9.06
N ALA A 9 0.18 49.51 -8.52
CA ALA A 9 0.01 48.43 -7.54
C ALA A 9 1.04 48.46 -6.40
N SER A 10 1.66 49.62 -6.16
CA SER A 10 2.42 49.92 -4.95
C SER A 10 1.54 50.73 -4.00
N GLN A 11 0.71 50.05 -3.20
CA GLN A 11 0.23 50.49 -1.89
C GLN A 11 -0.83 49.51 -1.36
N SER A 12 -0.63 49.04 -0.11
CA SER A 12 -1.48 48.16 0.70
C SER A 12 -1.18 46.65 0.59
N ILE A 13 -0.30 46.16 1.46
CA ILE A 13 -0.65 45.28 2.59
C ILE A 13 0.66 44.97 3.36
N VAL A 14 0.81 45.64 4.49
CA VAL A 14 1.85 45.45 5.51
C VAL A 14 1.11 45.43 6.85
N ARG A 15 1.44 44.43 7.70
CA ARG A 15 1.00 44.17 9.12
C ARG A 15 -0.41 43.58 9.27
N CYS A 16 -0.71 42.55 10.06
CA CYS A 16 -0.11 41.87 11.23
C CYS A 16 -0.28 40.33 11.04
N PHE A 17 0.56 39.42 11.53
CA PHE A 17 0.75 39.10 12.94
C PHE A 17 2.15 38.54 13.22
N SER A 18 2.69 38.97 14.35
CA SER A 18 3.95 38.56 14.96
C SER A 18 3.74 37.47 16.02
N LEU A 19 4.79 36.66 16.19
CA LEU A 19 5.22 35.98 17.42
C LEU A 19 4.48 34.71 17.88
N SER A 20 5.16 33.58 17.68
CA SER A 20 5.40 32.59 18.75
C SER A 20 6.62 31.76 18.38
N SER A 21 7.78 32.30 18.76
CA SER A 21 9.05 31.60 18.82
C SER A 21 9.02 30.51 19.91
N ARG A 22 9.15 29.25 19.51
CA ARG A 22 9.73 28.21 20.37
C ARG A 22 10.92 27.59 19.67
N LYS A 23 12.10 27.97 20.15
CA LYS A 23 13.34 27.21 20.01
C LYS A 23 13.10 25.84 20.64
N CYS A 24 13.09 24.78 19.84
CA CYS A 24 13.49 23.46 20.30
C CYS A 24 14.90 23.21 19.77
N LEU A 25 15.88 23.46 20.64
CA LEU A 25 17.20 22.88 20.54
C LEU A 25 17.04 21.37 20.71
N PHE A 26 17.22 20.60 19.64
CA PHE A 26 17.58 19.20 19.74
C PHE A 26 18.80 18.97 18.86
N ASP A 27 19.95 19.30 19.46
CA ASP A 27 21.20 18.65 19.13
C ASP A 27 21.10 17.22 19.68
N LYS A 28 20.60 16.32 18.82
CA LYS A 28 20.67 14.87 19.04
C LYS A 28 21.11 14.27 17.73
N SER A 29 22.36 13.80 17.71
CA SER A 29 22.82 12.81 16.75
C SER A 29 21.72 11.78 16.48
N PRO A 30 21.47 11.39 15.21
CA PRO A 30 20.41 10.46 14.88
C PRO A 30 20.55 9.19 15.73
N PRO A 31 19.45 8.64 16.27
CA PRO A 31 19.51 7.40 17.01
C PRO A 31 20.14 6.34 16.11
N LYS A 32 21.23 5.73 16.55
CA LYS A 32 21.70 4.48 15.97
C LYS A 32 20.54 3.52 16.10
N ILE A 33 19.90 3.16 14.99
CA ILE A 33 18.88 2.13 14.98
C ILE A 33 19.57 0.87 15.51
N PRO A 34 19.27 0.37 16.72
CA PRO A 34 19.86 -0.86 17.20
C PRO A 34 19.05 -1.99 16.56
N MET A 35 19.17 -2.16 15.25
CA MET A 35 18.32 -3.06 14.49
C MET A 35 19.13 -4.24 13.95
N ILE A 36 18.53 -5.43 14.13
CA ILE A 36 18.46 -6.48 13.10
C ILE A 36 19.68 -7.42 12.98
N SER A 37 20.53 -7.61 14.02
CA SER A 37 21.83 -8.32 13.81
C SER A 37 22.21 -9.54 14.68
N PRO A 38 21.30 -10.32 15.29
CA PRO A 38 21.57 -11.78 15.24
C PRO A 38 20.35 -12.72 15.09
N LEU A 39 19.14 -12.26 15.44
CA LEU A 39 17.95 -13.13 15.47
C LEU A 39 17.34 -13.42 14.09
N LEU A 40 17.68 -12.61 13.08
CA LEU A 40 17.23 -12.82 11.71
C LEU A 40 17.81 -14.08 11.07
N ASN A 41 19.08 -14.39 11.34
CA ASN A 41 19.77 -15.54 10.75
C ASN A 41 19.08 -16.89 11.05
N HIS A 42 18.25 -16.98 12.09
CA HIS A 42 17.58 -18.23 12.47
C HIS A 42 16.16 -18.42 11.90
N ARG A 43 15.45 -17.36 11.50
CA ARG A 43 14.10 -17.46 10.91
C ARG A 43 14.09 -17.58 9.37
N MET A 44 15.25 -17.42 8.73
CA MET A 44 15.39 -17.26 7.27
C MET A 44 15.35 -18.54 6.43
N LEU A 45 15.29 -19.74 7.02
CA LEU A 45 15.47 -21.01 6.29
C LEU A 45 14.19 -21.60 5.64
N GLY A 46 13.05 -20.90 5.63
CA GLY A 46 11.75 -21.56 5.46
C GLY A 46 10.82 -21.15 4.31
N LYS A 47 11.08 -20.11 3.51
CA LYS A 47 10.09 -19.62 2.53
C LYS A 47 10.68 -19.51 1.12
N SER A 48 9.93 -20.00 0.13
CA SER A 48 10.30 -20.03 -1.28
C SER A 48 10.63 -18.62 -1.81
N HIS A 49 11.92 -18.34 -1.93
CA HIS A 49 12.45 -17.12 -2.53
C HIS A 49 12.03 -17.05 -4.01
N PHE A 50 11.50 -15.90 -4.46
CA PHE A 50 11.35 -15.64 -5.88
C PHE A 50 12.74 -15.64 -6.56
N MET A 51 12.77 -16.05 -7.83
CA MET A 51 13.99 -16.21 -8.62
C MET A 51 14.92 -14.98 -8.54
N SER A 52 16.20 -15.23 -8.23
CA SER A 52 17.39 -14.36 -8.30
C SER A 52 17.33 -12.99 -7.60
N THR A 53 17.91 -12.89 -6.41
CA THR A 53 18.20 -11.64 -5.68
C THR A 53 19.35 -10.81 -6.28
N VAL A 54 20.09 -11.36 -7.26
CA VAL A 54 21.32 -10.77 -7.82
C VAL A 54 21.11 -9.37 -8.38
N ASP A 55 19.97 -9.13 -9.05
CA ASP A 55 19.70 -7.83 -9.68
C ASP A 55 19.41 -6.73 -8.64
N GLU A 56 18.69 -7.04 -7.55
CA GLU A 56 18.39 -6.07 -6.49
C GLU A 56 19.65 -5.73 -5.68
N GLU A 57 20.50 -6.72 -5.40
CA GLU A 57 21.81 -6.49 -4.78
C GLU A 57 22.70 -5.60 -5.64
N THR A 58 22.73 -5.83 -6.96
CA THR A 58 23.46 -4.97 -7.91
C THR A 58 22.95 -3.52 -7.87
N ILE A 59 21.63 -3.33 -7.77
CA ILE A 59 21.04 -1.98 -7.63
C ILE A 59 21.51 -1.32 -6.33
N ILE A 60 21.56 -2.05 -5.22
CA ILE A 60 22.06 -1.53 -3.93
C ILE A 60 23.52 -1.10 -4.06
N GLU A 61 24.38 -1.96 -4.62
CA GLU A 61 25.80 -1.64 -4.81
C GLU A 61 25.99 -0.39 -5.69
N LEU A 62 25.26 -0.28 -6.80
CA LEU A 62 25.32 0.89 -7.67
C LEU A 62 24.81 2.15 -6.98
N LEU A 63 23.74 2.05 -6.20
CA LEU A 63 23.21 3.17 -5.43
C LEU A 63 24.23 3.67 -4.39
N GLN A 64 24.87 2.76 -3.65
CA GLN A 64 25.92 3.12 -2.69
C GLN A 64 27.08 3.84 -3.37
N ASN A 65 27.47 3.40 -4.57
CA ASN A 65 28.57 4.00 -5.34
C ASN A 65 28.29 5.44 -5.82
N ILE A 66 27.02 5.82 -5.97
CA ILE A 66 26.62 7.16 -6.41
C ILE A 66 26.04 8.01 -5.26
N SER A 67 26.05 7.50 -4.03
CA SER A 67 25.47 8.19 -2.86
C SER A 67 26.55 8.80 -1.98
N GLU A 68 26.33 10.03 -1.55
CA GLU A 68 27.13 10.69 -0.51
C GLU A 68 26.52 10.46 0.88
N ILE A 69 27.30 10.65 1.95
CA ILE A 69 26.82 10.57 3.34
C ILE A 69 27.04 11.94 4.02
N PRO A 70 25.98 12.67 4.44
CA PRO A 70 24.56 12.38 4.23
C PRO A 70 24.15 12.48 2.76
N VAL A 71 23.09 11.74 2.38
CA VAL A 71 22.46 11.89 1.07
C VAL A 71 21.83 13.26 0.94
N SER A 72 21.99 13.90 -0.22
CA SER A 72 21.40 15.20 -0.52
C SER A 72 19.86 15.14 -0.53
N VAL A 73 19.21 16.13 0.09
CA VAL A 73 17.75 16.22 0.08
C VAL A 73 17.28 16.69 -1.28
N SER A 74 16.36 15.94 -1.89
CA SER A 74 15.71 16.35 -3.14
C SER A 74 14.91 17.64 -2.95
N GLU A 75 15.08 18.61 -3.84
CA GLU A 75 14.24 19.83 -3.90
C GLU A 75 12.81 19.51 -4.34
N VAL A 76 12.62 18.40 -5.04
CA VAL A 76 11.31 17.90 -5.47
C VAL A 76 10.74 17.00 -4.37
N LYS A 77 9.53 17.32 -3.91
CA LYS A 77 8.79 16.47 -2.97
C LYS A 77 8.60 15.06 -3.56
N TYR A 78 8.93 14.04 -2.77
CA TYR A 78 8.64 12.65 -3.10
C TYR A 78 7.15 12.43 -3.37
N VAL A 79 6.83 11.78 -4.50
CA VAL A 79 5.47 11.37 -4.86
C VAL A 79 5.53 9.94 -5.36
N ASN A 80 4.84 9.05 -4.64
CA ASN A 80 4.50 7.72 -5.15
C ASN A 80 3.14 7.80 -5.84
N PHE A 81 3.09 7.48 -7.14
CA PHE A 81 1.85 7.57 -7.91
C PHE A 81 0.74 6.66 -7.33
N ALA A 82 1.12 5.54 -6.70
CA ALA A 82 0.16 4.63 -6.06
C ALA A 82 -0.59 5.28 -4.89
N ASP A 83 0.01 6.28 -4.24
CA ASP A 83 -0.51 6.93 -3.02
C ASP A 83 -1.31 8.20 -3.34
N LEU A 84 -1.43 8.56 -4.63
CA LEU A 84 -2.23 9.70 -5.04
C LEU A 84 -3.74 9.47 -4.76
N PRO A 85 -4.48 10.53 -4.36
CA PRO A 85 -5.91 10.42 -4.08
C PRO A 85 -6.70 9.95 -5.30
N HIS A 86 -7.73 9.14 -5.08
CA HIS A 86 -8.58 8.64 -6.16
C HIS A 86 -9.68 9.64 -6.53
N SER A 87 -9.83 9.92 -7.83
CA SER A 87 -10.99 10.62 -8.38
C SER A 87 -11.78 9.72 -9.32
N LYS A 88 -13.11 9.68 -9.15
CA LYS A 88 -14.02 8.90 -10.01
C LYS A 88 -14.35 9.61 -11.33
N ARG A 89 -14.03 10.90 -11.45
CA ARG A 89 -14.43 11.75 -12.59
C ARG A 89 -13.24 12.54 -13.10
N LEU A 90 -13.06 12.57 -14.42
CA LEU A 90 -12.09 13.44 -15.05
C LEU A 90 -12.39 14.91 -14.75
N PRO A 91 -11.34 15.76 -14.67
CA PRO A 91 -11.55 17.20 -14.58
C PRO A 91 -12.26 17.69 -15.85
N THR A 92 -13.14 18.68 -15.69
CA THR A 92 -13.77 19.35 -16.83
C THR A 92 -12.70 20.03 -17.67
N LEU A 93 -12.82 19.93 -18.99
CA LEU A 93 -11.98 20.69 -19.92
C LEU A 93 -12.04 22.19 -19.57
N PRO A 94 -10.91 22.90 -19.65
CA PRO A 94 -10.87 24.33 -19.38
C PRO A 94 -11.76 25.06 -20.40
N LYS A 95 -12.54 26.04 -19.92
CA LYS A 95 -13.44 26.83 -20.76
C LYS A 95 -12.70 27.90 -21.56
N ASP A 96 -11.54 28.30 -21.07
CA ASP A 96 -10.63 29.27 -21.65
C ASP A 96 -9.22 28.66 -21.75
N LEU A 97 -8.48 29.03 -22.79
CA LEU A 97 -7.11 28.56 -23.03
C LEU A 97 -6.08 29.48 -22.38
N SER A 98 -6.40 30.06 -21.22
CA SER A 98 -5.43 30.85 -20.46
C SER A 98 -4.37 29.95 -19.84
N GLU A 99 -3.16 30.48 -19.65
CA GLU A 99 -2.05 29.76 -19.02
C GLU A 99 -2.46 29.13 -17.68
N LYS A 100 -3.14 29.90 -16.84
CA LYS A 100 -3.65 29.43 -15.55
C LYS A 100 -4.60 28.24 -15.71
N SER A 101 -5.53 28.30 -16.65
CA SER A 101 -6.52 27.24 -16.88
C SER A 101 -5.87 25.95 -17.40
N ILE A 102 -4.86 26.05 -18.26
CA ILE A 102 -4.09 24.89 -18.75
C ILE A 102 -3.29 24.27 -17.60
N VAL A 103 -2.57 25.08 -16.82
CA VAL A 103 -1.79 24.62 -15.67
C VAL A 103 -2.67 23.94 -14.62
N ASP A 104 -3.81 24.54 -14.28
CA ASP A 104 -4.78 23.95 -13.34
C ASP A 104 -5.34 22.63 -13.87
N TYR A 105 -5.55 22.51 -15.18
CA TYR A 105 -6.03 21.29 -15.81
C TYR A 105 -4.98 20.17 -15.75
N VAL A 106 -3.72 20.46 -16.11
CA VAL A 106 -2.60 19.51 -15.99
C VAL A 106 -2.44 19.04 -14.55
N ASN A 107 -2.46 19.96 -13.58
CA ASN A 107 -2.35 19.63 -12.16
C ASN A 107 -3.45 18.66 -11.73
N LYS A 108 -4.70 18.87 -12.14
CA LYS A 108 -5.78 17.93 -11.84
C LYS A 108 -5.52 16.56 -12.47
N LEU A 109 -5.08 16.49 -13.72
CA LEU A 109 -4.82 15.23 -14.40
C LEU A 109 -3.70 14.39 -13.74
N VAL A 110 -2.70 15.01 -13.13
CA VAL A 110 -1.53 14.29 -12.57
C VAL A 110 -1.53 14.17 -11.04
N GLN A 111 -2.38 14.91 -10.31
CA GLN A 111 -2.46 14.85 -8.83
C GLN A 111 -3.47 13.81 -8.31
N TYR A 112 -4.23 13.18 -9.19
CA TYR A 112 -5.22 12.16 -8.82
C TYR A 112 -5.01 10.87 -9.59
N ARG A 113 -5.38 9.74 -8.97
CA ARG A 113 -5.56 8.46 -9.66
C ARG A 113 -6.97 8.38 -10.22
N TYR A 114 -7.06 8.05 -11.50
CA TYR A 114 -8.33 7.85 -12.20
C TYR A 114 -8.57 6.37 -12.50
N PRO A 115 -9.83 5.96 -12.75
CA PRO A 115 -10.15 4.65 -13.32
C PRO A 115 -9.30 4.35 -14.56
N ARG A 116 -8.86 3.10 -14.68
CA ARG A 116 -7.99 2.65 -15.78
C ARG A 116 -8.56 2.91 -17.18
N SER A 117 -9.88 2.96 -17.32
CA SER A 117 -10.56 3.30 -18.57
C SER A 117 -10.21 4.70 -19.09
N PHE A 118 -9.80 5.62 -18.21
CA PHE A 118 -9.43 6.99 -18.59
C PHE A 118 -7.95 7.17 -18.90
N THR A 119 -7.10 6.15 -18.68
CA THR A 119 -5.64 6.29 -18.83
C THR A 119 -5.23 6.78 -20.23
N ASN A 120 -5.84 6.26 -21.30
CA ASN A 120 -5.52 6.69 -22.67
C ASN A 120 -5.93 8.15 -22.91
N GLN A 121 -7.17 8.51 -22.53
CA GLN A 121 -7.68 9.87 -22.68
C GLN A 121 -6.83 10.90 -21.91
N ILE A 122 -6.41 10.58 -20.69
CA ILE A 122 -5.51 11.43 -19.90
C ILE A 122 -4.16 11.55 -20.59
N GLY A 123 -3.59 10.44 -21.07
CA GLY A 123 -2.34 10.44 -21.82
C GLY A 123 -2.42 11.36 -23.05
N GLU A 124 -3.40 11.14 -23.91
CA GLU A 124 -3.61 11.96 -25.11
C GLU A 124 -3.69 13.47 -24.77
N ALA A 125 -4.50 13.84 -23.78
CA ALA A 125 -4.60 15.23 -23.33
C ALA A 125 -3.27 15.80 -22.80
N LEU A 126 -2.52 15.03 -22.00
CA LEU A 126 -1.22 15.46 -21.49
C LEU A 126 -0.20 15.63 -22.61
N LEU A 127 -0.16 14.72 -23.59
CA LEU A 127 0.75 14.82 -24.73
C LEU A 127 0.41 16.02 -25.62
N GLU A 128 -0.87 16.25 -25.89
CA GLU A 128 -1.34 17.39 -26.67
C GLU A 128 -0.94 18.72 -26.03
N ILE A 129 -1.06 18.85 -24.70
CA ILE A 129 -0.62 20.03 -23.96
C ILE A 129 0.89 20.22 -24.05
N VAL A 130 1.68 19.15 -23.90
CA VAL A 130 3.14 19.20 -24.05
C VAL A 130 3.56 19.62 -25.46
N LEU A 131 2.85 19.16 -26.49
CA LEU A 131 3.12 19.52 -27.88
C LEU A 131 2.72 20.96 -28.22
N SER A 132 1.60 21.43 -27.67
CA SER A 132 0.99 22.70 -28.07
C SER A 132 1.47 23.89 -27.25
N SER A 133 1.90 23.67 -26.00
CA SER A 133 2.28 24.75 -25.07
C SER A 133 3.37 24.32 -24.07
N PRO A 134 4.52 23.80 -24.55
CA PRO A 134 5.59 23.31 -23.68
C PRO A 134 6.17 24.37 -22.73
N GLU A 135 6.12 25.65 -23.12
CA GLU A 135 6.63 26.80 -22.36
C GLU A 135 5.80 27.14 -21.12
N LEU A 136 4.53 26.73 -21.07
CA LEU A 136 3.66 26.94 -19.90
C LEU A 136 3.90 25.91 -18.79
N LEU A 137 4.69 24.87 -19.09
CA LEU A 137 4.95 23.77 -18.17
C LEU A 137 6.25 23.99 -17.40
N THR A 138 6.18 23.79 -16.08
CA THR A 138 7.33 23.86 -15.18
C THR A 138 8.01 22.49 -15.10
N LYS A 139 9.24 22.43 -14.55
CA LYS A 139 9.92 21.16 -14.24
C LYS A 139 9.00 20.19 -13.48
N LYS A 140 8.24 20.70 -12.49
CA LYS A 140 7.29 19.90 -11.69
C LYS A 140 6.17 19.30 -12.54
N HIS A 141 5.64 20.05 -13.51
CA HIS A 141 4.64 19.52 -14.44
C HIS A 141 5.22 18.38 -15.28
N TYR A 142 6.40 18.58 -15.87
CA TYR A 142 7.06 17.53 -16.67
C TYR A 142 7.37 16.27 -15.86
N LEU A 143 7.91 16.40 -14.64
CA LEU A 143 8.14 15.26 -13.74
C LEU A 143 6.86 14.48 -13.47
N SER A 144 5.75 15.18 -13.20
CA SER A 144 4.46 14.53 -12.91
C SER A 144 3.86 13.85 -14.14
N ILE A 145 4.01 14.44 -15.33
CA ILE A 145 3.56 13.86 -16.60
C ILE A 145 4.39 12.62 -16.94
N ILE A 146 5.71 12.68 -16.81
CA ILE A 146 6.60 11.54 -17.06
C ILE A 146 6.31 10.43 -16.04
N LEU A 147 6.08 10.77 -14.77
CA LEU A 147 5.68 9.82 -13.72
C LEU A 147 4.37 9.10 -14.07
N PHE A 148 3.38 9.83 -14.59
CA PHE A 148 2.13 9.24 -15.07
C PHE A 148 2.39 8.20 -16.19
N TYR A 149 3.15 8.57 -17.22
CA TYR A 149 3.45 7.66 -18.33
C TYR A 149 4.27 6.45 -17.90
N HIS A 150 5.28 6.66 -17.05
CA HIS A 150 6.13 5.60 -16.52
C HIS A 150 5.32 4.63 -15.66
N PHE A 151 4.52 5.14 -14.72
CA PHE A 151 3.67 4.32 -13.86
C PHE A 151 2.74 3.42 -14.67
N HIS A 152 2.16 3.96 -15.75
CA HIS A 152 1.28 3.22 -16.67
C HIS A 152 2.01 2.42 -17.76
N THR A 153 3.33 2.24 -17.65
CA THR A 153 4.18 1.45 -18.57
C THR A 153 4.23 1.95 -20.01
N ASN A 154 3.92 3.22 -20.22
CA ASN A 154 4.03 3.93 -21.50
C ASN A 154 5.41 4.62 -21.60
N HIS A 155 6.48 3.86 -21.30
CA HIS A 155 7.83 4.40 -21.18
C HIS A 155 8.30 5.16 -22.43
N LYS A 156 7.97 4.67 -23.62
CA LYS A 156 8.27 5.35 -24.90
C LYS A 156 7.69 6.76 -24.96
N VAL A 157 6.46 6.95 -24.50
CA VAL A 157 5.80 8.27 -24.50
C VAL A 157 6.39 9.15 -23.40
N GLY A 158 6.73 8.59 -22.24
CA GLY A 158 7.46 9.32 -21.19
C GLY A 158 8.80 9.88 -21.70
N LEU A 159 9.58 9.08 -22.44
CA LEU A 159 10.81 9.53 -23.09
C LEU A 159 10.55 10.57 -24.20
N GLN A 160 9.45 10.44 -24.95
CA GLN A 160 9.05 11.45 -25.92
C GLN A 160 8.76 12.79 -25.26
N VAL A 161 8.03 12.80 -24.14
CA VAL A 161 7.77 14.02 -23.34
C VAL A 161 9.07 14.65 -22.86
N LEU A 162 10.02 13.83 -22.36
CA LEU A 162 11.34 14.31 -21.93
C LEU A 162 12.11 14.95 -23.10
N ASN A 163 12.13 14.32 -24.28
CA ASN A 163 12.79 14.87 -25.46
C ASN A 163 12.14 16.17 -25.94
N LEU A 164 10.80 16.26 -25.91
CA LEU A 164 10.08 17.49 -26.24
C LEU A 164 10.38 18.62 -25.27
N MET A 165 10.48 18.33 -23.96
CA MET A 165 10.89 19.31 -22.96
C MET A 165 12.28 19.86 -23.25
N ILE A 166 13.26 18.98 -23.50
CA ILE A 166 14.65 19.38 -23.79
C ILE A 166 14.73 20.22 -25.07
N ALA A 167 13.98 19.85 -26.11
CA ALA A 167 14.02 20.52 -27.40
C ALA A 167 13.33 21.89 -27.41
N ASN A 168 12.31 22.10 -26.56
CA ASN A 168 11.43 23.27 -26.64
C ASN A 168 11.47 24.18 -25.40
N THR A 169 12.25 23.84 -24.37
CA THR A 169 12.32 24.62 -23.12
C THR A 169 13.76 24.80 -22.65
N GLN A 170 13.95 25.64 -21.62
CA GLN A 170 15.25 25.78 -20.94
C GLN A 170 15.46 24.75 -19.81
N ILE A 171 14.49 23.86 -19.59
CA ILE A 171 14.56 22.86 -18.53
C ILE A 171 15.53 21.76 -18.96
N ARG A 172 16.54 21.50 -18.14
CA ARG A 172 17.51 20.43 -18.36
C ARG A 172 17.07 19.17 -17.65
N GLN A 173 17.40 18.02 -18.23
CA GLN A 173 17.31 16.75 -17.52
C GLN A 173 18.37 16.72 -16.40
N ASP A 174 17.93 16.37 -15.21
CA ASP A 174 18.74 16.14 -14.02
C ASP A 174 18.27 14.86 -13.32
N ILE A 175 18.85 14.57 -12.15
CA ILE A 175 18.60 13.37 -11.36
C ILE A 175 17.11 13.13 -11.06
N ASP A 176 16.27 14.18 -10.96
CA ASP A 176 14.86 14.01 -10.62
C ASP A 176 14.07 13.35 -11.75
N PHE A 177 14.45 13.60 -13.00
CA PHE A 177 13.86 12.92 -14.15
C PHE A 177 14.24 11.45 -14.19
N ASP A 178 15.50 11.12 -13.88
CA ASP A 178 15.95 9.74 -13.79
C ASP A 178 15.30 9.01 -12.61
N ASN A 179 15.13 9.67 -11.47
CA ASN A 179 14.37 9.16 -10.32
C ASN A 179 12.94 8.75 -10.70
N VAL A 180 12.23 9.60 -11.43
CA VAL A 180 10.88 9.29 -11.93
C VAL A 180 10.90 8.06 -12.86
N LEU A 181 11.92 7.92 -13.71
CA LEU A 181 12.07 6.79 -14.63
C LEU A 181 12.54 5.49 -13.93
N MET A 182 12.99 5.57 -12.67
CA MET A 182 13.27 4.41 -11.81
C MET A 182 12.13 4.11 -10.83
N SER A 183 11.06 4.90 -10.84
CA SER A 183 9.94 4.73 -9.90
C SER A 183 9.12 3.45 -10.15
N PRO A 184 8.31 2.99 -9.17
CA PRO A 184 7.43 1.84 -9.35
C PRO A 184 6.44 2.02 -10.50
N THR A 185 6.08 0.92 -11.16
CA THR A 185 5.05 0.89 -12.22
C THR A 185 3.92 -0.08 -11.87
N VAL A 186 2.86 -0.09 -12.67
CA VAL A 186 1.78 -1.09 -12.55
C VAL A 186 2.21 -2.51 -12.90
N ARG A 187 3.39 -2.68 -13.54
CA ARG A 187 3.97 -4.00 -13.87
C ARG A 187 5.17 -4.29 -12.95
N PRO A 188 5.58 -5.56 -12.83
CA PRO A 188 6.81 -5.92 -12.16
C PRO A 188 8.00 -5.10 -12.71
N PRO A 189 8.95 -4.71 -11.85
CA PRO A 189 10.10 -3.91 -12.28
C PRO A 189 10.98 -4.70 -13.24
N VAL A 190 11.59 -3.98 -14.19
CA VAL A 190 12.62 -4.51 -15.08
C VAL A 190 13.97 -4.04 -14.53
N TYR A 191 14.55 -4.80 -13.60
CA TYR A 191 15.74 -4.37 -12.84
C TYR A 191 16.92 -3.98 -13.74
N ARG A 192 17.11 -4.68 -14.88
CA ARG A 192 18.12 -4.33 -15.87
C ARG A 192 18.06 -2.87 -16.33
N GLN A 193 16.87 -2.31 -16.54
CA GLN A 193 16.72 -0.91 -16.97
C GLN A 193 17.08 0.08 -15.85
N ILE A 194 16.89 -0.33 -14.60
CA ILE A 194 17.28 0.47 -13.43
C ILE A 194 18.80 0.44 -13.28
N ILE A 195 19.42 -0.73 -13.41
CA ILE A 195 20.88 -0.92 -13.40
C ILE A 195 21.54 -0.05 -14.49
N GLU A 196 21.11 -0.18 -15.75
CA GLU A 196 21.64 0.60 -16.88
C GLU A 196 21.52 2.12 -16.64
N ARG A 197 20.46 2.56 -15.95
CA ARG A 197 20.26 3.97 -15.62
C ARG A 197 21.16 4.44 -14.48
N LEU A 198 21.33 3.65 -13.42
CA LEU A 198 22.26 3.95 -12.33
C LEU A 198 23.70 4.02 -12.83
N ASP A 199 24.10 3.11 -13.73
CA ASP A 199 25.41 3.17 -14.40
C ASP A 199 25.58 4.46 -15.23
N THR A 200 24.53 4.87 -15.94
CA THR A 200 24.54 6.12 -16.70
C THR A 200 24.68 7.34 -15.78
N LEU A 201 24.03 7.34 -14.61
CA LEU A 201 24.14 8.40 -13.62
C LEU A 201 25.56 8.46 -13.04
N LYS A 202 26.14 7.30 -12.71
CA LYS A 202 27.54 7.17 -12.28
C LYS A 202 28.51 7.74 -13.32
N GLY A 203 28.35 7.37 -14.60
CA GLY A 203 29.21 7.86 -15.67
C GLY A 203 29.06 9.36 -15.99
N LYS A 204 28.01 10.01 -15.48
CA LYS A 204 27.76 11.46 -15.60
C LYS A 204 28.07 12.23 -14.32
N ASP A 205 28.66 11.57 -13.32
CA ASP A 205 28.93 12.14 -11.99
C ASP A 205 27.69 12.75 -11.30
N PHE A 206 26.50 12.19 -11.55
CA PHE A 206 25.30 12.55 -10.80
C PHE A 206 25.24 11.81 -9.47
N ALA A 207 25.18 12.55 -8.37
CA ALA A 207 24.94 11.99 -7.04
C ALA A 207 23.45 11.65 -6.83
N ALA A 208 23.19 10.54 -6.16
CA ALA A 208 21.85 10.19 -5.71
C ALA A 208 21.33 11.18 -4.66
N ASN A 209 20.03 11.43 -4.68
CA ASN A 209 19.33 12.24 -3.68
C ASN A 209 18.29 11.38 -2.93
N THR A 210 17.63 11.95 -1.93
CA THR A 210 16.64 11.21 -1.13
C THR A 210 15.54 10.54 -1.97
N ASN A 211 15.11 11.16 -3.08
CA ASN A 211 14.09 10.57 -3.96
C ASN A 211 14.61 9.33 -4.70
N THR A 212 15.90 9.27 -5.05
CA THR A 212 16.53 8.06 -5.62
C THR A 212 16.32 6.88 -4.68
N TRP A 213 16.63 7.06 -3.39
CA TRP A 213 16.46 6.05 -2.36
C TRP A 213 14.99 5.64 -2.17
N TYR A 214 14.07 6.59 -2.09
CA TYR A 214 12.63 6.30 -1.91
C TYR A 214 12.02 5.52 -3.08
N TYR A 215 12.37 5.87 -4.32
CA TYR A 215 11.85 5.16 -5.49
C TYR A 215 12.40 3.74 -5.58
N LEU A 216 13.70 3.54 -5.37
CA LEU A 216 14.33 2.22 -5.42
C LEU A 216 13.83 1.30 -4.29
N PHE A 217 13.65 1.82 -3.07
CA PHE A 217 13.06 1.06 -1.97
C PHE A 217 11.66 0.50 -2.32
N ASN A 218 10.85 1.30 -3.01
CA ASN A 218 9.49 0.91 -3.40
C ASN A 218 9.43 0.02 -4.64
N VAL A 219 10.52 -0.06 -5.39
CA VAL A 219 10.69 -1.02 -6.49
C VAL A 219 10.96 -2.42 -5.96
N PHE A 220 11.78 -2.55 -4.91
CA PHE A 220 12.17 -3.85 -4.37
C PHE A 220 10.98 -4.70 -3.92
N LYS A 221 11.00 -5.96 -4.36
CA LYS A 221 9.94 -6.94 -4.09
C LYS A 221 10.37 -7.98 -3.09
N ASN A 222 11.66 -8.35 -3.09
CA ASN A 222 12.14 -9.35 -2.15
C ASN A 222 12.39 -8.73 -0.77
N PRO A 223 12.08 -9.47 0.31
CA PRO A 223 12.28 -8.95 1.66
C PRO A 223 13.73 -8.61 2.01
N GLU A 224 14.69 -9.47 1.62
CA GLU A 224 16.10 -9.35 2.00
C GLU A 224 16.76 -8.06 1.50
N PRO A 225 16.79 -7.75 0.18
CA PRO A 225 17.31 -6.47 -0.31
C PRO A 225 16.58 -5.26 0.28
N LYS A 226 15.28 -5.41 0.57
CA LYS A 226 14.47 -4.32 1.12
C LYS A 226 14.83 -4.02 2.58
N ILE A 227 15.14 -5.03 3.38
CA ILE A 227 15.67 -4.86 4.75
C ILE A 227 17.05 -4.21 4.70
N LYS A 228 17.96 -4.73 3.87
CA LYS A 228 19.30 -4.15 3.67
C LYS A 228 19.22 -2.68 3.25
N MET A 229 18.30 -2.34 2.34
CA MET A 229 18.06 -0.97 1.91
C MET A 229 17.55 -0.08 3.06
N LEU A 230 16.70 -0.60 3.94
CA LEU A 230 16.19 0.13 5.10
C LEU A 230 17.32 0.48 6.09
N GLU A 231 18.22 -0.47 6.34
CA GLU A 231 19.42 -0.26 7.17
C GLU A 231 20.34 0.80 6.57
N LEU A 232 20.65 0.67 5.28
CA LEU A 232 21.47 1.61 4.53
C LEU A 232 20.85 3.01 4.52
N MET A 233 19.53 3.15 4.38
CA MET A 233 18.89 4.46 4.48
C MET A 233 19.18 5.14 5.83
N GLY A 234 19.21 4.39 6.93
CA GLY A 234 19.62 4.91 8.24
C GLY A 234 21.09 5.35 8.27
N GLU A 235 22.01 4.52 7.76
CA GLU A 235 23.44 4.83 7.67
C GLU A 235 23.73 6.08 6.84
N TYR A 236 23.03 6.22 5.71
CA TYR A 236 23.13 7.34 4.78
C TYR A 236 22.32 8.58 5.20
N LYS A 237 21.69 8.54 6.39
CA LYS A 237 20.88 9.62 6.98
C LYS A 237 19.69 10.04 6.11
N VAL A 238 19.08 9.08 5.42
CA VAL A 238 17.84 9.24 4.66
C VAL A 238 16.65 8.98 5.60
N SER A 239 15.72 9.94 5.73
CA SER A 239 14.52 9.75 6.55
C SER A 239 13.68 8.58 6.04
N LEU A 240 13.21 7.73 6.96
CA LEU A 240 12.40 6.57 6.60
C LEU A 240 10.92 6.93 6.44
N LYS A 241 10.49 8.08 6.94
CA LYS A 241 9.09 8.55 6.92
C LYS A 241 8.37 8.36 5.57
N PRO A 242 8.95 8.69 4.40
CA PRO A 242 8.25 8.56 3.12
C PRO A 242 8.02 7.11 2.66
N VAL A 243 8.70 6.13 3.27
CA VAL A 243 8.64 4.72 2.87
C VAL A 243 7.98 3.80 3.91
N LEU A 244 7.62 4.32 5.10
CA LEU A 244 6.99 3.53 6.17
C LEU A 244 5.71 2.81 5.69
N GLY A 245 4.89 3.46 4.86
CA GLY A 245 3.68 2.84 4.29
C GLY A 245 3.96 1.64 3.37
N SER A 246 5.22 1.41 2.99
CA SER A 246 5.64 0.34 2.06
C SER A 246 6.39 -0.82 2.71
N LEU A 247 6.37 -0.90 4.04
CA LEU A 247 7.00 -1.97 4.84
C LEU A 247 6.24 -3.30 4.80
N SER A 248 5.01 -3.35 4.27
CA SER A 248 4.16 -4.56 4.27
C SER A 248 4.85 -5.86 3.82
N PRO A 249 5.73 -5.88 2.78
CA PRO A 249 6.45 -7.10 2.37
C PRO A 249 7.49 -7.59 3.38
N ILE A 250 7.96 -6.72 4.28
CA ILE A 250 8.98 -7.02 5.29
C ILE A 250 8.42 -6.97 6.72
N ILE A 251 7.12 -6.81 6.88
CA ILE A 251 6.49 -6.68 8.21
C ILE A 251 6.75 -7.90 9.10
N GLU A 252 6.89 -9.09 8.50
CA GLU A 252 7.14 -10.35 9.22
C GLU A 252 8.51 -10.36 9.94
N TYR A 253 9.42 -9.46 9.57
CA TYR A 253 10.77 -9.36 10.11
C TYR A 253 10.88 -8.42 11.31
N PHE A 254 9.81 -7.71 11.65
CA PHE A 254 9.73 -6.87 12.84
C PHE A 254 8.97 -7.58 13.97
N THR A 255 9.31 -7.22 15.21
CA THR A 255 8.37 -7.35 16.33
C THR A 255 7.52 -6.07 16.43
N PRO A 256 6.37 -6.11 17.11
CA PRO A 256 5.55 -4.92 17.33
C PRO A 256 6.31 -3.77 17.98
N GLU A 257 7.18 -4.05 18.93
CA GLU A 257 8.03 -3.07 19.62
C GLU A 257 9.00 -2.42 18.65
N GLN A 258 9.73 -3.22 17.86
CA GLN A 258 10.69 -2.73 16.86
C GLN A 258 10.02 -1.82 15.82
N LEU A 259 8.82 -2.18 15.38
CA LEU A 259 8.07 -1.39 14.42
C LEU A 259 7.52 -0.09 15.06
N THR A 260 7.09 -0.16 16.32
CA THR A 260 6.63 1.02 17.07
C THR A 260 7.79 2.01 17.28
N ASP A 261 8.97 1.52 17.69
CA ASP A 261 10.18 2.32 17.87
C ASP A 261 10.59 3.01 16.55
N LEU A 262 10.52 2.27 15.43
CA LEU A 262 10.77 2.81 14.10
C LEU A 262 9.82 3.97 13.78
N TYR A 263 8.51 3.78 13.98
CA TYR A 263 7.52 4.84 13.74
C TYR A 263 7.77 6.07 14.62
N GLN A 264 8.02 5.86 15.91
CA GLN A 264 8.30 6.95 16.84
C GLN A 264 9.57 7.71 16.48
N SER A 265 10.62 7.02 16.03
CA SER A 265 11.88 7.67 15.59
C SER A 265 11.69 8.60 14.38
N GLU A 266 10.67 8.34 13.55
CA GLU A 266 10.31 9.15 12.39
C GLU A 266 9.17 10.15 12.69
N GLY A 267 8.80 10.30 13.97
CA GLY A 267 7.78 11.22 14.45
C GLY A 267 6.35 10.78 14.13
N CYS A 268 6.11 9.49 13.96
CA CYS A 268 4.80 8.88 13.80
C CYS A 268 4.36 8.24 15.13
N PHE A 269 3.67 9.02 15.97
CA PHE A 269 3.20 8.58 17.28
C PHE A 269 1.78 8.02 17.21
N LEU A 270 1.54 6.91 17.93
CA LEU A 270 0.20 6.34 18.09
C LEU A 270 -0.70 7.22 18.97
N GLU A 271 -0.09 7.84 19.98
CA GLU A 271 -0.72 8.77 20.91
C GLU A 271 -1.19 10.01 20.14
N ASN A 272 -2.46 10.40 20.31
CA ASN A 272 -3.20 11.47 19.60
C ASN A 272 -3.85 11.07 18.26
N GLY A 273 -3.68 9.84 17.77
CA GLY A 273 -4.38 9.33 16.60
C GLY A 273 -4.06 10.03 15.27
N GLU A 274 -3.03 10.87 15.19
CA GLU A 274 -2.60 11.52 13.94
C GLU A 274 -1.78 10.59 13.04
N ILE A 275 -1.65 9.32 13.40
CA ILE A 275 -0.97 8.30 12.61
C ILE A 275 -1.78 7.91 11.37
N ASP A 276 -1.07 7.63 10.28
CA ASP A 276 -1.67 7.14 9.04
C ASP A 276 -2.33 5.76 9.26
N PRO A 277 -3.58 5.52 8.82
CA PRO A 277 -4.24 4.22 8.89
C PRO A 277 -3.41 3.05 8.35
N VAL A 278 -2.57 3.29 7.34
CA VAL A 278 -1.70 2.26 6.75
C VAL A 278 -0.70 1.74 7.78
N LEU A 279 -0.10 2.63 8.58
CA LEU A 279 0.87 2.26 9.60
C LEU A 279 0.22 1.48 10.74
N VAL A 280 -1.01 1.86 11.13
CA VAL A 280 -1.82 1.11 12.10
C VAL A 280 -2.09 -0.29 11.60
N ASN A 281 -2.54 -0.45 10.35
CA ASN A 281 -2.80 -1.76 9.76
C ASN A 281 -1.55 -2.64 9.68
N GLN A 282 -0.38 -2.04 9.39
CA GLN A 282 0.90 -2.74 9.41
C GLN A 282 1.30 -3.19 10.82
N LEU A 283 1.13 -2.32 11.83
CA LEU A 283 1.37 -2.67 13.22
C LEU A 283 0.45 -3.79 13.68
N VAL A 284 -0.82 -3.73 13.32
CA VAL A 284 -1.79 -4.80 13.60
C VAL A 284 -1.35 -6.11 12.98
N ALA A 285 -0.95 -6.09 11.70
CA ALA A 285 -0.42 -7.29 11.03
C ALA A 285 0.81 -7.86 11.76
N CYS A 286 1.67 -7.00 12.31
CA CYS A 286 2.83 -7.39 13.10
C CYS A 286 2.44 -8.11 14.40
N TYR A 287 1.51 -7.54 15.18
CA TYR A 287 0.99 -8.19 16.41
C TYR A 287 0.33 -9.53 16.12
N LEU A 288 -0.51 -9.60 15.09
CA LEU A 288 -1.20 -10.84 14.71
C LEU A 288 -0.21 -11.94 14.32
N LYS A 289 0.86 -11.59 13.59
CA LYS A 289 1.91 -12.55 13.23
C LYS A 289 2.69 -13.08 14.44
N ASP A 290 2.81 -12.31 15.51
CA ASP A 290 3.41 -12.73 16.78
C ASP A 290 2.38 -13.36 17.74
N SER A 291 1.20 -13.77 17.25
CA SER A 291 0.13 -14.41 18.02
C SER A 291 -0.40 -13.58 19.20
N ARG A 292 -0.32 -12.24 19.10
CA ARG A 292 -0.75 -11.29 20.13
C ARG A 292 -2.09 -10.63 19.77
N VAL A 293 -3.08 -11.45 19.43
CA VAL A 293 -4.39 -10.99 18.92
C VAL A 293 -5.18 -10.22 20.00
N ASP A 294 -5.22 -10.75 21.23
CA ASP A 294 -5.91 -10.09 22.34
C ASP A 294 -5.29 -8.73 22.68
N GLU A 295 -3.97 -8.63 22.64
CA GLU A 295 -3.25 -7.41 22.96
C GLU A 295 -3.52 -6.31 21.94
N VAL A 296 -3.42 -6.62 20.65
CA VAL A 296 -3.67 -5.62 19.60
C VAL A 296 -5.13 -5.19 19.57
N TRP A 297 -6.06 -6.12 19.81
CA TRP A 297 -7.47 -5.77 19.88
C TRP A 297 -7.77 -4.89 21.10
N SER A 298 -7.19 -5.21 22.26
CA SER A 298 -7.29 -4.41 23.48
C SER A 298 -6.70 -3.01 23.28
N MET A 299 -5.55 -2.90 22.59
CA MET A 299 -4.94 -1.62 22.24
C MET A 299 -5.89 -0.74 21.43
N ILE A 300 -6.60 -1.32 20.46
CA ILE A 300 -7.54 -0.59 19.60
C ILE A 300 -8.80 -0.19 20.38
N GLN A 301 -9.38 -1.09 21.17
CA GLN A 301 -10.60 -0.80 21.93
C GLN A 301 -10.40 0.19 23.08
N ASN A 302 -9.25 0.11 23.77
CA ASN A 302 -8.98 0.94 24.93
C ASN A 302 -8.47 2.35 24.56
N ASN A 303 -8.23 2.61 23.27
CA ASN A 303 -7.77 3.89 22.78
C ASN A 303 -8.81 4.51 21.85
N SER A 304 -9.55 5.51 22.36
CA SER A 304 -10.59 6.21 21.59
C SER A 304 -10.05 6.84 20.29
N ASP A 305 -8.77 7.22 20.27
CA ASP A 305 -8.15 7.80 19.07
C ASP A 305 -7.93 6.77 17.97
N LEU A 306 -7.89 5.47 18.33
CA LEU A 306 -7.72 4.37 17.39
C LEU A 306 -9.05 3.79 16.90
N GLU A 307 -10.17 4.06 17.58
CA GLU A 307 -11.49 3.55 17.21
C GLU A 307 -11.88 3.93 15.77
N LYS A 308 -11.46 5.13 15.30
CA LYS A 308 -11.68 5.59 13.92
C LYS A 308 -11.01 4.71 12.85
N PHE A 309 -10.04 3.89 13.22
CA PHE A 309 -9.37 2.96 12.31
C PHE A 309 -10.08 1.61 12.20
N ILE A 310 -11.15 1.39 12.99
CA ILE A 310 -12.03 0.22 12.86
C ILE A 310 -12.84 0.34 11.56
N THR A 311 -12.20 -0.12 10.49
CA THR A 311 -12.63 0.05 9.11
C THR A 311 -12.64 -1.31 8.40
N PRO A 312 -13.24 -1.40 7.19
CA PRO A 312 -13.12 -2.61 6.38
C PRO A 312 -11.66 -3.01 6.10
N GLY A 313 -10.74 -2.04 6.03
CA GLY A 313 -9.30 -2.30 5.86
C GLY A 313 -8.69 -3.03 7.05
N LEU A 314 -8.99 -2.60 8.27
CA LEU A 314 -8.56 -3.29 9.50
C LEU A 314 -9.13 -4.72 9.57
N PHE A 315 -10.42 -4.87 9.23
CA PHE A 315 -11.05 -6.19 9.18
C PHE A 315 -10.32 -7.14 8.23
N VAL A 316 -9.89 -6.69 7.05
CA VAL A 316 -9.11 -7.51 6.11
C VAL A 316 -7.83 -8.05 6.77
N VAL A 317 -7.15 -7.26 7.59
CA VAL A 317 -5.92 -7.68 8.28
C VAL A 317 -6.20 -8.82 9.25
N PHE A 318 -7.20 -8.67 10.13
CA PHE A 318 -7.63 -9.71 11.08
C PHE A 318 -8.16 -10.97 10.37
N ALA A 319 -9.08 -10.80 9.42
CA ALA A 319 -9.66 -11.92 8.68
C ALA A 319 -8.59 -12.72 7.93
N ASN A 320 -7.59 -12.06 7.34
CA ASN A 320 -6.51 -12.74 6.66
C ASN A 320 -5.65 -13.56 7.62
N HIS A 321 -5.38 -13.04 8.82
CA HIS A 321 -4.70 -13.80 9.87
C HIS A 321 -5.51 -15.02 10.29
N PHE A 322 -6.79 -14.84 10.64
CA PHE A 322 -7.64 -15.95 11.09
C PHE A 322 -7.75 -17.05 10.02
N LEU A 323 -8.05 -16.68 8.78
CA LEU A 323 -8.21 -17.66 7.70
C LEU A 323 -6.92 -18.41 7.36
N LYS A 324 -5.74 -17.76 7.42
CA LYS A 324 -4.45 -18.43 7.21
C LYS A 324 -4.07 -19.40 8.34
N ASN A 325 -4.62 -19.20 9.54
CA ASN A 325 -4.40 -20.06 10.70
C ASN A 325 -5.54 -21.06 10.93
N ASN A 326 -6.39 -21.30 9.93
CA ASN A 326 -7.57 -22.19 10.01
C ASN A 326 -8.60 -21.80 11.09
N GLN A 327 -8.67 -20.51 11.43
CA GLN A 327 -9.59 -19.96 12.43
C GLN A 327 -10.84 -19.35 11.77
N LEU A 328 -11.54 -20.13 10.93
CA LEU A 328 -12.70 -19.64 10.19
C LEU A 328 -13.80 -19.07 11.11
N ALA A 329 -14.03 -19.69 12.27
CA ALA A 329 -15.07 -19.25 13.19
C ALA A 329 -14.79 -17.85 13.72
N PHE A 330 -13.52 -17.54 14.03
CA PHE A 330 -13.12 -16.19 14.47
C PHE A 330 -13.31 -15.14 13.38
N ALA A 331 -13.04 -15.47 12.11
CA ALA A 331 -13.28 -14.53 11.01
C ALA A 331 -14.77 -14.19 10.85
N ILE A 332 -15.66 -15.18 11.01
CA ILE A 332 -17.11 -15.00 10.96
C ILE A 332 -17.61 -14.19 12.17
N ALA A 333 -17.22 -14.59 13.38
CA ALA A 333 -17.64 -13.94 14.61
C ALA A 333 -17.14 -12.49 14.68
N PHE A 334 -15.92 -12.23 14.22
CA PHE A 334 -15.37 -10.88 14.18
C PHE A 334 -16.11 -9.99 13.16
N ALA A 335 -16.50 -10.54 12.01
CA ALA A 335 -17.30 -9.80 11.04
C ALA A 335 -18.66 -9.37 11.61
N ASP A 336 -19.35 -10.29 12.30
CA ASP A 336 -20.62 -10.01 13.00
C ASP A 336 -20.43 -8.97 14.11
N TYR A 337 -19.39 -9.14 14.93
CA TYR A 337 -19.05 -8.23 16.01
C TYR A 337 -18.82 -6.80 15.52
N LEU A 338 -18.02 -6.62 14.46
CA LEU A 338 -17.76 -5.31 13.86
C LEU A 338 -19.01 -4.69 13.22
N GLN A 339 -19.88 -5.51 12.62
CA GLN A 339 -21.13 -5.03 12.05
C GLN A 339 -22.13 -4.58 13.13
N LYS A 340 -22.23 -5.30 14.25
CA LYS A 340 -23.14 -4.96 15.35
C LYS A 340 -22.67 -3.72 16.11
N ASN A 341 -21.41 -3.70 16.51
CA ASN A 341 -20.87 -2.69 17.43
C ASN A 341 -20.33 -1.45 16.72
N TYR A 342 -19.71 -1.59 15.54
CA TYR A 342 -19.06 -0.47 14.83
C TYR A 342 -19.70 -0.15 13.47
N LYS A 343 -20.78 -0.83 13.10
CA LYS A 343 -21.50 -0.67 11.82
C LYS A 343 -20.61 -0.84 10.57
N VAL A 344 -19.50 -1.58 10.70
CA VAL A 344 -18.60 -1.86 9.57
C VAL A 344 -19.19 -2.97 8.71
N LYS A 345 -19.42 -2.67 7.42
CA LYS A 345 -19.94 -3.63 6.45
C LYS A 345 -18.84 -4.56 5.95
N THR A 346 -18.69 -5.71 6.59
CA THR A 346 -17.62 -6.70 6.33
C THR A 346 -18.07 -7.89 5.49
N THR A 347 -19.37 -8.18 5.38
CA THR A 347 -19.90 -9.38 4.73
C THR A 347 -19.38 -9.63 3.31
N PRO A 348 -19.38 -8.65 2.37
CA PRO A 348 -18.85 -8.88 1.02
C PRO A 348 -17.36 -9.26 1.01
N ILE A 349 -16.60 -8.66 1.93
CA ILE A 349 -15.16 -8.92 2.08
C ILE A 349 -14.94 -10.32 2.65
N LEU A 350 -15.66 -10.67 3.72
CA LEU A 350 -15.58 -11.99 4.34
C LEU A 350 -15.93 -13.09 3.34
N THR A 351 -17.03 -12.95 2.59
CA THR A 351 -17.41 -13.89 1.52
C THR A 351 -16.28 -14.07 0.53
N SER A 352 -15.68 -12.98 0.05
CA SER A 352 -14.55 -13.02 -0.87
C SER A 352 -13.36 -13.78 -0.28
N MET A 353 -13.00 -13.50 0.96
CA MET A 353 -11.82 -14.08 1.61
C MET A 353 -12.02 -15.56 1.95
N ILE A 354 -13.21 -15.98 2.39
CA ILE A 354 -13.50 -17.40 2.64
C ILE A 354 -13.32 -18.22 1.35
N LEU A 355 -13.90 -17.75 0.24
CA LEU A 355 -13.84 -18.46 -1.04
C LEU A 355 -12.44 -18.41 -1.68
N ASN A 356 -11.78 -17.24 -1.66
CA ASN A 356 -10.51 -17.03 -2.38
C ASN A 356 -9.25 -17.37 -1.56
N VAL A 357 -9.32 -17.38 -0.23
CA VAL A 357 -8.17 -17.57 0.67
C VAL A 357 -8.28 -18.90 1.42
N TYR A 358 -9.40 -19.14 2.10
CA TYR A 358 -9.52 -20.29 3.02
C TYR A 358 -9.87 -21.60 2.31
N LEU A 359 -11.04 -21.68 1.66
CA LEU A 359 -11.60 -22.97 1.22
C LEU A 359 -10.78 -23.68 0.14
N LYS A 360 -9.95 -22.94 -0.61
CA LYS A 360 -9.09 -23.54 -1.63
C LYS A 360 -7.89 -24.31 -1.06
N ASP A 361 -7.45 -23.99 0.16
CA ASP A 361 -6.19 -24.49 0.73
C ASP A 361 -6.37 -25.18 2.11
N CYS A 362 -7.57 -25.12 2.71
CA CYS A 362 -7.83 -25.76 4.01
C CYS A 362 -7.83 -27.29 3.92
N PRO A 363 -7.58 -28.02 5.02
CA PRO A 363 -7.84 -29.45 5.11
C PRO A 363 -9.32 -29.77 4.84
N PHE A 364 -9.61 -30.97 4.34
CA PHE A 364 -10.99 -31.37 4.06
C PHE A 364 -11.76 -31.67 5.34
N PHE A 365 -13.04 -31.31 5.34
CA PHE A 365 -14.02 -31.64 6.37
C PHE A 365 -15.40 -31.80 5.73
N ASP A 366 -16.28 -32.57 6.36
CA ASP A 366 -17.57 -32.98 5.80
C ASP A 366 -18.49 -31.82 5.37
N ARG A 367 -18.31 -30.64 5.97
CA ARG A 367 -19.12 -29.43 5.68
C ARG A 367 -18.48 -28.47 4.69
N TRP A 368 -17.38 -28.84 4.06
CA TRP A 368 -16.67 -27.98 3.12
C TRP A 368 -17.57 -27.51 1.97
N LEU A 369 -18.31 -28.43 1.32
CA LEU A 369 -19.21 -28.09 0.21
C LEU A 369 -20.38 -27.20 0.66
N SER A 370 -20.92 -27.47 1.86
CA SER A 370 -21.95 -26.61 2.46
C SER A 370 -21.47 -25.18 2.62
N LEU A 371 -20.22 -24.96 3.06
CA LEU A 371 -19.67 -23.60 3.14
C LEU A 371 -19.53 -22.95 1.77
N VAL A 372 -19.03 -23.67 0.76
CA VAL A 372 -18.95 -23.12 -0.61
C VAL A 372 -20.34 -22.65 -1.05
N ARG A 373 -21.37 -23.48 -0.91
CA ARG A 373 -22.76 -23.17 -1.29
C ARG A 373 -23.39 -22.04 -0.47
N ILE A 374 -23.05 -21.92 0.82
CA ILE A 374 -23.55 -20.82 1.68
C ILE A 374 -22.98 -19.47 1.24
N PHE A 375 -21.70 -19.42 0.86
CA PHE A 375 -21.01 -18.17 0.53
C PHE A 375 -21.05 -17.83 -0.97
N MET A 376 -21.26 -18.80 -1.87
CA MET A 376 -21.34 -18.59 -3.32
C MET A 376 -22.43 -17.59 -3.75
N PRO A 377 -23.65 -17.57 -3.19
CA PRO A 377 -24.66 -16.58 -3.54
C PRO A 377 -24.22 -15.13 -3.29
N GLY A 378 -23.34 -14.91 -2.31
CA GLY A 378 -22.76 -13.60 -2.02
C GLY A 378 -21.92 -13.05 -3.18
N VAL A 379 -21.35 -13.93 -4.01
CA VAL A 379 -20.59 -13.55 -5.21
C VAL A 379 -21.48 -12.79 -6.19
N LYS A 380 -22.67 -13.34 -6.47
CA LYS A 380 -23.67 -12.74 -7.36
C LYS A 380 -24.25 -11.47 -6.74
N ARG A 381 -24.62 -11.52 -5.45
CA ARG A 381 -25.28 -10.42 -4.74
C ARG A 381 -24.40 -9.18 -4.58
N TYR A 382 -23.12 -9.37 -4.28
CA TYR A 382 -22.20 -8.26 -3.98
C TYR A 382 -21.23 -7.96 -5.11
N HIS A 383 -21.40 -8.61 -6.27
CA HIS A 383 -20.45 -8.54 -7.39
C HIS A 383 -19.01 -8.82 -6.95
N VAL A 384 -18.84 -9.79 -6.05
CA VAL A 384 -17.50 -10.20 -5.60
C VAL A 384 -16.79 -10.86 -6.78
N PHE A 385 -15.57 -10.44 -7.08
CA PHE A 385 -14.79 -11.11 -8.10
C PHE A 385 -14.19 -12.40 -7.54
N LEU A 386 -14.62 -13.55 -8.07
CA LEU A 386 -13.91 -14.80 -7.90
C LEU A 386 -12.84 -14.91 -8.98
N ASN A 387 -11.61 -15.24 -8.58
CA ASN A 387 -10.56 -15.52 -9.54
C ASN A 387 -10.88 -16.83 -10.27
N THR A 388 -10.69 -16.87 -11.59
CA THR A 388 -10.81 -18.10 -12.40
C THR A 388 -9.99 -19.25 -11.80
N LYS A 389 -8.80 -18.95 -11.27
CA LYS A 389 -7.97 -19.92 -10.55
C LYS A 389 -8.64 -20.45 -9.29
N THR A 390 -9.37 -19.61 -8.55
CA THR A 390 -10.14 -20.05 -7.37
C THR A 390 -11.21 -21.06 -7.76
N ILE A 391 -12.01 -20.78 -8.80
CA ILE A 391 -13.02 -21.73 -9.30
C ILE A 391 -12.37 -23.05 -9.74
N SER A 392 -11.24 -23.00 -10.43
CA SER A 392 -10.47 -24.21 -10.79
C SER A 392 -10.09 -25.00 -9.54
N ASN A 393 -9.45 -24.35 -8.56
CA ASN A 393 -9.03 -24.99 -7.32
C ASN A 393 -10.20 -25.63 -6.56
N LEU A 394 -11.37 -24.97 -6.50
CA LEU A 394 -12.56 -25.53 -5.85
C LEU A 394 -13.06 -26.78 -6.59
N ASN A 395 -13.03 -26.80 -7.92
CA ASN A 395 -13.38 -28.00 -8.72
C ASN A 395 -12.36 -29.13 -8.56
N ASP A 396 -11.06 -28.79 -8.50
CA ASP A 396 -9.98 -29.75 -8.25
C ASP A 396 -10.17 -30.38 -6.87
N TYR A 397 -10.54 -29.58 -5.87
CA TYR A 397 -10.90 -30.02 -4.53
C TYR A 397 -12.07 -31.02 -4.58
N CYS A 398 -13.14 -30.69 -5.32
CA CYS A 398 -14.29 -31.59 -5.48
C CYS A 398 -13.90 -32.94 -6.10
N SER A 399 -13.05 -32.89 -7.12
CA SER A 399 -12.55 -34.08 -7.83
C SER A 399 -11.68 -34.95 -6.91
N LEU A 400 -10.79 -34.33 -6.13
CA LEU A 400 -9.89 -35.01 -5.20
C LEU A 400 -10.66 -35.80 -4.12
N TYR A 401 -11.70 -35.19 -3.55
CA TYR A 401 -12.49 -35.79 -2.47
C TYR A 401 -13.78 -36.49 -2.94
N LYS A 402 -13.98 -36.62 -4.26
CA LYS A 402 -15.15 -37.28 -4.88
C LYS A 402 -16.50 -36.72 -4.41
N ILE A 403 -16.60 -35.39 -4.33
CA ILE A 403 -17.82 -34.66 -3.97
C ILE A 403 -18.36 -33.86 -5.17
N SER A 404 -19.65 -33.50 -5.14
CA SER A 404 -20.27 -32.70 -6.20
C SER A 404 -19.65 -31.30 -6.28
N ASN A 405 -19.55 -30.77 -7.51
CA ASN A 405 -19.15 -29.40 -7.79
C ASN A 405 -20.35 -28.46 -8.09
N ASP A 406 -21.56 -28.87 -7.72
CA ASP A 406 -22.76 -28.06 -7.86
C ASP A 406 -22.81 -26.96 -6.79
N PHE A 407 -22.06 -25.88 -6.98
CA PHE A 407 -21.92 -24.80 -6.00
C PHE A 407 -23.16 -23.89 -5.88
N ASP A 408 -24.04 -23.91 -6.87
CA ASP A 408 -25.19 -22.99 -6.97
C ASP A 408 -26.48 -23.53 -6.32
N VAL A 409 -26.49 -24.80 -5.90
CA VAL A 409 -27.69 -25.46 -5.36
C VAL A 409 -27.51 -25.70 -3.87
N MET A 410 -28.28 -24.99 -3.04
CA MET A 410 -28.33 -25.25 -1.60
C MET A 410 -29.20 -26.48 -1.29
N GLU A 411 -28.72 -27.32 -0.38
CA GLU A 411 -29.42 -28.49 0.14
C GLU A 411 -29.90 -28.26 1.59
N GLY A 412 -30.79 -29.13 2.09
CA GLY A 412 -31.37 -29.01 3.44
C GLY A 412 -30.33 -28.83 4.54
N GLN A 413 -29.22 -29.56 4.44
CA GLN A 413 -28.10 -29.50 5.37
C GLN A 413 -27.33 -28.16 5.33
N ASP A 414 -27.35 -27.47 4.20
CA ASP A 414 -26.71 -26.16 4.04
C ASP A 414 -27.48 -25.09 4.82
N PHE A 415 -28.82 -25.16 4.84
CA PHE A 415 -29.65 -24.27 5.65
C PHE A 415 -29.43 -24.48 7.16
N THR A 416 -29.31 -25.73 7.60
CA THR A 416 -28.97 -26.04 9.01
C THR A 416 -27.59 -25.49 9.37
N THR A 417 -26.61 -25.68 8.50
CA THR A 417 -25.24 -25.18 8.68
C THR A 417 -25.21 -23.66 8.71
N MET A 418 -25.91 -23.01 7.77
CA MET A 418 -26.04 -21.56 7.71
C MET A 418 -26.66 -20.99 8.98
N LYS A 419 -27.75 -21.62 9.47
CA LYS A 419 -28.40 -21.20 10.70
C LYS A 419 -27.44 -21.26 11.88
N ALA A 420 -26.76 -22.40 12.07
CA ALA A 420 -25.78 -22.58 13.15
C ALA A 420 -24.64 -21.55 13.08
N ILE A 421 -24.10 -21.29 11.88
CA ILE A 421 -23.06 -20.27 11.68
C ILE A 421 -23.53 -18.90 12.18
N TYR A 422 -24.71 -18.44 11.77
CA TYR A 422 -25.18 -17.09 12.12
C TYR A 422 -25.75 -16.98 13.54
N SER A 423 -26.16 -18.08 14.17
CA SER A 423 -26.63 -18.07 15.55
C SER A 423 -25.54 -18.30 16.58
N ASP A 424 -24.58 -19.18 16.28
CA ASP A 424 -23.68 -19.73 17.29
C ASP A 424 -22.29 -19.06 17.24
N LEU A 425 -21.85 -18.60 16.06
CA LEU A 425 -20.54 -17.94 15.88
C LEU A 425 -20.65 -16.43 16.09
N VAL A 426 -21.07 -16.04 17.29
CA VAL A 426 -21.30 -14.63 17.67
C VAL A 426 -20.69 -14.33 19.02
N TRP A 427 -20.14 -13.12 19.16
CA TRP A 427 -19.69 -12.57 20.44
C TRP A 427 -20.65 -11.48 20.91
N ASN A 428 -21.17 -11.60 22.13
CA ASN A 428 -22.16 -10.66 22.67
C ASN A 428 -21.51 -9.38 23.21
N ASP A 429 -20.40 -9.50 23.94
CA ASP A 429 -19.78 -8.36 24.65
C ASP A 429 -18.42 -7.99 24.06
N LYS A 430 -17.44 -8.90 24.19
CA LYS A 430 -16.09 -8.74 23.69
C LYS A 430 -15.66 -9.95 22.86
N PRO A 431 -14.77 -9.77 21.86
CA PRO A 431 -14.13 -10.89 21.19
C PRO A 431 -13.34 -11.76 22.17
N THR A 432 -13.39 -13.06 21.96
CA THR A 432 -12.61 -14.07 22.68
C THR A 432 -11.83 -14.89 21.67
N PHE A 433 -10.51 -14.65 21.57
CA PHE A 433 -9.66 -15.22 20.53
C PHE A 433 -9.02 -16.57 20.90
N GLU A 434 -9.42 -17.14 22.03
CA GLU A 434 -9.08 -18.50 22.46
C GLU A 434 -10.31 -19.41 22.30
N LEU A 435 -10.20 -20.48 21.50
CA LEU A 435 -11.37 -21.31 21.16
C LEU A 435 -11.95 -21.96 22.41
N SER A 436 -11.11 -22.41 23.33
CA SER A 436 -11.53 -23.09 24.55
C SER A 436 -12.31 -22.20 25.53
N GLU A 437 -12.20 -20.87 25.40
CA GLU A 437 -12.91 -19.89 26.24
C GLU A 437 -14.25 -19.42 25.65
N ASN A 438 -14.59 -19.89 24.44
CA ASN A 438 -15.86 -19.54 23.79
C ASN A 438 -17.03 -20.37 24.32
N SER A 439 -18.27 -19.98 23.97
CA SER A 439 -19.48 -20.71 24.39
C SER A 439 -19.49 -22.15 23.84
N PRO A 440 -20.16 -23.11 24.51
CA PRO A 440 -20.24 -24.48 24.02
C PRO A 440 -20.79 -24.61 22.58
N ASP A 441 -21.79 -23.80 22.23
CA ASP A 441 -22.35 -23.77 20.89
C ASP A 441 -21.37 -23.19 19.87
N PHE A 442 -20.62 -22.14 20.24
CA PHE A 442 -19.55 -21.60 19.40
C PHE A 442 -18.50 -22.66 19.10
N ILE A 443 -17.99 -23.35 20.13
CA ILE A 443 -16.96 -24.38 20.00
C ILE A 443 -17.45 -25.52 19.11
N LYS A 444 -18.69 -25.97 19.34
CA LYS A 444 -19.33 -27.03 18.54
C LYS A 444 -19.43 -26.61 17.07
N THR A 445 -19.90 -25.40 16.79
CA THR A 445 -20.08 -24.91 15.43
C THR A 445 -18.74 -24.61 14.76
N ALA A 446 -17.72 -24.15 15.49
CA ALA A 446 -16.35 -23.97 14.99
C ALA A 446 -15.75 -25.31 14.51
N LYS A 447 -15.84 -26.36 15.34
CA LYS A 447 -15.41 -27.72 14.96
C LYS A 447 -16.19 -28.25 13.77
N PHE A 448 -17.48 -27.98 13.73
CA PHE A 448 -18.37 -28.39 12.64
C PHE A 448 -18.00 -27.77 11.28
N ILE A 449 -17.41 -26.56 11.27
CA ILE A 449 -16.96 -25.89 10.04
C ILE A 449 -15.45 -26.01 9.79
N GLY A 450 -14.80 -26.98 10.44
CA GLY A 450 -13.41 -27.35 10.15
C GLY A 450 -12.34 -26.65 11.00
N GLN A 451 -12.69 -25.86 12.02
CA GLN A 451 -11.72 -25.29 12.96
C GLN A 451 -11.45 -26.28 14.10
N SER A 452 -10.26 -26.89 14.12
CA SER A 452 -9.94 -28.02 15.01
C SER A 452 -8.99 -27.68 16.18
N GLN A 453 -8.57 -26.42 16.33
CA GLN A 453 -7.81 -25.92 17.48
C GLN A 453 -8.33 -24.56 17.91
#